data_AF-A0A410DQ00-F1
#
_entry.id   AF-A0A410DQ00-F1
#
_cell.length_a   1.000
_cell.length_b   1.000
_cell.length_c   1.000
_cell.angle_alpha   90.00
_cell.angle_beta   90.00
_cell.angle_gamma   90.00
#
_symmetry.space_group_name_H-M   'P 1'
#
loop_
_entity.id
_entity.type
_entity.pdbx_description
1 polymer ?
#
loop_
_entity_poly.entity_id
_entity_poly.type
_entity_poly.pdbx_seq_one_letter_code
_entity_poly.pdbx_strand_id
1 'polypeptide(L)'
;MRVLRCYVYDSFKSHDFMSHIINFINKNGLEDVTIQKGFIKGFHIEITYPEERINADLEDYVKRLLEESKTEYSKKHYERFEKAIKSVQRLEEVDCEVTPLYEDGQLIIEANGFLEERKRLSSDRVNLAIERLKTKFICSVDEKWCQLNEEEKNIELTKMFFITSALNPNGIRVGYLSLRSNYEYFKQQLLEINNQQAKDKWLGFIEYRSEEEKQFIKHGVDRFLNKEFDSELIFSKLKELIDAVRPIISKAFDEGELYINNMYMADDFFDRHKNAHDFHKTFYSNKKFVSLYHEKGFIVYRYIISTLYSLMPLLHISPLQKQKITGLVAESVEGKYNMTWRDIYQEMSVKYGGEVVNG
;
A
#
# COMPACT_ATOMS: atom_id res chain seq x y z
N MET A 1 7.86 -24.07 4.11
CA MET A 1 7.21 -23.27 3.03
C MET A 1 8.13 -23.29 1.85
N ARG A 2 7.58 -23.42 0.63
CA ARG A 2 8.35 -23.36 -0.61
C ARG A 2 8.21 -21.96 -1.21
N VAL A 3 9.33 -21.37 -1.61
CA VAL A 3 9.41 -19.99 -2.10
C VAL A 3 10.10 -19.96 -3.46
N LEU A 4 9.46 -19.34 -4.44
CA LEU A 4 9.99 -19.11 -5.79
C LEU A 4 10.21 -17.61 -5.95
N ARG A 5 11.46 -17.18 -6.09
CA ARG A 5 11.80 -15.79 -6.41
C ARG A 5 12.14 -15.67 -7.89
N CYS A 6 11.27 -14.96 -8.60
CA CYS A 6 11.33 -14.79 -10.05
C CYS A 6 11.82 -13.36 -10.36
N TYR A 7 13.09 -13.21 -10.75
CA TYR A 7 13.70 -11.90 -10.96
C TYR A 7 13.26 -11.32 -12.31
N VAL A 8 12.46 -10.25 -12.24
CA VAL A 8 11.89 -9.54 -13.40
C VAL A 8 11.97 -8.04 -13.14
N TYR A 9 12.92 -7.37 -13.79
CA TYR A 9 13.26 -5.96 -13.56
C TYR A 9 12.41 -5.00 -14.39
N ASP A 10 11.97 -5.40 -15.58
CA ASP A 10 11.08 -4.58 -16.40
C ASP A 10 9.68 -4.53 -15.76
N SER A 11 9.17 -3.33 -15.50
CA SER A 11 7.87 -3.19 -14.85
C SER A 11 6.72 -3.70 -15.71
N PHE A 12 6.74 -3.50 -17.03
CA PHE A 12 5.66 -3.97 -17.90
C PHE A 12 5.67 -5.49 -17.99
N LYS A 13 6.84 -6.10 -18.16
CA LYS A 13 6.95 -7.57 -18.18
C LYS A 13 6.65 -8.18 -16.81
N SER A 14 7.04 -7.54 -15.72
CA SER A 14 6.66 -7.96 -14.36
C SER A 14 5.13 -7.99 -14.19
N HIS A 15 4.42 -7.05 -14.81
CA HIS A 15 2.97 -7.01 -14.76
C HIS A 15 2.34 -8.16 -15.53
N ASP A 16 2.77 -8.34 -16.77
CA ASP A 16 2.32 -9.44 -17.63
C ASP A 16 2.62 -10.81 -17.00
N PHE A 17 3.85 -11.00 -16.50
CA PHE A 17 4.26 -12.19 -15.75
C PHE A 17 3.29 -12.48 -14.60
N MET A 18 2.97 -11.47 -13.79
CA MET A 18 2.08 -11.64 -12.64
C MET A 18 0.66 -12.02 -13.06
N SER A 19 0.09 -11.41 -14.10
CA SER A 19 -1.23 -11.77 -14.64
C SER A 19 -1.26 -13.20 -15.18
N HIS A 20 -0.17 -13.67 -15.80
CA HIS A 20 -0.03 -15.07 -16.22
C HIS A 20 -0.01 -16.04 -15.02
N ILE A 21 0.71 -15.71 -13.95
CA ILE A 21 0.71 -16.50 -12.71
C ILE A 21 -0.68 -16.52 -12.04
N ILE A 22 -1.35 -15.38 -11.99
CA ILE A 22 -2.72 -15.27 -11.45
C ILE A 22 -3.68 -16.17 -12.25
N ASN A 23 -3.60 -16.11 -13.58
CA ASN A 23 -4.40 -16.98 -14.45
C ASN A 23 -4.12 -18.46 -14.22
N PHE A 24 -2.85 -18.83 -14.01
CA PHE A 24 -2.49 -20.21 -13.68
C PHE A 24 -3.10 -20.65 -12.34
N ILE A 25 -2.97 -19.81 -11.30
CA ILE A 25 -3.55 -20.07 -9.97
C ILE A 25 -5.06 -20.27 -10.06
N ASN A 26 -5.76 -19.36 -10.75
CA ASN A 26 -7.21 -19.43 -10.92
C ASN A 26 -7.67 -20.69 -11.67
N LYS A 27 -7.00 -21.03 -12.78
CA LYS A 27 -7.36 -22.22 -13.58
C LYS A 27 -7.14 -23.53 -12.84
N ASN A 28 -6.15 -23.58 -11.95
CA ASN A 28 -5.78 -24.79 -11.21
C ASN A 28 -6.32 -24.81 -9.76
N GLY A 29 -7.07 -23.79 -9.33
CA GLY A 29 -7.67 -23.73 -8.00
C GLY A 29 -6.65 -23.73 -6.86
N LEU A 30 -5.53 -23.01 -7.01
CA LEU A 30 -4.45 -23.00 -6.01
C LEU A 30 -4.73 -21.99 -4.87
N GLU A 31 -5.45 -22.42 -3.83
CA GLU A 31 -5.95 -21.52 -2.78
C GLU A 31 -4.91 -21.07 -1.73
N ASP A 32 -3.82 -21.82 -1.54
CA ASP A 32 -2.80 -21.58 -0.50
C ASP A 32 -1.53 -20.89 -1.02
N VAL A 33 -1.61 -20.30 -2.21
CA VAL A 33 -0.50 -19.56 -2.83
C VAL A 33 -0.55 -18.09 -2.41
N THR A 34 0.61 -17.50 -2.18
CA THR A 34 0.77 -16.05 -2.03
C THR A 34 1.66 -15.46 -3.09
N ILE A 35 1.33 -14.26 -3.57
CA ILE A 35 2.14 -13.47 -4.49
C ILE A 35 2.58 -12.18 -3.81
N GLN A 36 3.88 -11.88 -3.86
CA GLN A 36 4.46 -10.65 -3.34
C GLN A 36 5.47 -10.06 -4.33
N LYS A 37 5.79 -8.77 -4.16
CA LYS A 37 6.91 -8.12 -4.84
C LYS A 37 8.04 -7.85 -3.84
N GLY A 38 9.24 -8.28 -4.20
CA GLY A 38 10.44 -8.14 -3.39
C GLY A 38 11.56 -7.41 -4.11
N PHE A 39 12.57 -6.99 -3.36
CA PHE A 39 13.76 -6.31 -3.89
C PHE A 39 15.10 -6.92 -3.41
N ILE A 40 15.05 -7.88 -2.49
CA ILE A 40 16.25 -8.54 -1.95
C ILE A 40 17.00 -9.21 -3.09
N LYS A 41 18.27 -8.84 -3.27
CA LYS A 41 19.14 -9.29 -4.38
C LYS A 41 18.60 -8.97 -5.78
N GLY A 42 17.60 -8.09 -5.94
CA GLY A 42 17.01 -7.76 -7.23
C GLY A 42 15.49 -7.61 -7.16
N PHE A 43 14.90 -6.88 -8.12
CA PHE A 43 13.44 -6.79 -8.23
C PHE A 43 12.87 -8.13 -8.68
N HIS A 44 11.93 -8.66 -7.91
CA HIS A 44 11.36 -9.98 -8.17
C HIS A 44 9.90 -10.09 -7.75
N ILE A 45 9.24 -11.11 -8.30
CA ILE A 45 7.96 -11.61 -7.83
C ILE A 45 8.25 -12.85 -7.00
N GLU A 46 7.76 -12.85 -5.76
CA GLU A 46 7.84 -14.01 -4.86
C GLU A 46 6.52 -14.76 -4.90
N ILE A 47 6.59 -16.07 -5.16
CA ILE A 47 5.46 -17.00 -5.12
C ILE A 47 5.73 -18.00 -4.00
N THR A 48 4.85 -18.04 -3.01
CA THR A 48 5.04 -18.84 -1.80
C THR A 48 3.86 -19.79 -1.59
N TYR A 49 4.13 -21.05 -1.28
CA TYR A 49 3.10 -22.07 -1.07
C TYR A 49 3.57 -23.19 -0.12
N PRO A 50 2.66 -24.03 0.42
CA PRO A 50 3.03 -25.10 1.35
C PRO A 50 3.95 -26.14 0.71
N GLU A 51 4.97 -26.59 1.44
CA GLU A 51 6.02 -27.46 0.90
C GLU A 51 5.51 -28.88 0.63
N GLU A 52 4.55 -29.32 1.43
CA GLU A 52 3.80 -30.56 1.24
C GLU A 52 2.88 -30.54 0.00
N ARG A 53 2.75 -29.38 -0.67
CA ARG A 53 1.97 -29.19 -1.90
C ARG A 53 2.83 -28.71 -3.06
N ILE A 54 4.05 -29.26 -3.18
CA ILE A 54 4.90 -29.04 -4.37
C ILE A 54 4.07 -29.22 -5.64
N ASN A 55 4.08 -28.20 -6.49
CA ASN A 55 3.38 -28.18 -7.74
C ASN A 55 4.40 -28.01 -8.87
N ALA A 56 4.85 -29.14 -9.43
CA ALA A 56 5.83 -29.16 -10.51
C ALA A 56 5.33 -28.40 -11.75
N ASP A 57 4.02 -28.46 -12.04
CA ASP A 57 3.42 -27.74 -13.16
C ASP A 57 3.54 -26.22 -12.98
N LEU A 58 3.36 -25.71 -11.76
CA LEU A 58 3.57 -24.30 -11.44
C LEU A 58 5.04 -23.90 -11.61
N GLU A 59 5.98 -24.68 -11.10
CA GLU A 59 7.41 -24.40 -11.23
C GLU A 59 7.87 -24.40 -12.69
N ASP A 60 7.44 -25.40 -13.47
CA ASP A 60 7.75 -25.48 -14.90
C ASP A 60 7.08 -24.34 -15.68
N TYR A 61 5.85 -23.97 -15.31
CA TYR A 61 5.15 -22.82 -15.90
C TYR A 61 5.89 -21.51 -15.61
N VAL A 62 6.25 -21.26 -14.35
CA VAL A 62 7.05 -20.11 -13.91
C VAL A 62 8.37 -20.04 -14.68
N LYS A 63 9.09 -21.15 -14.79
CA LYS A 63 10.40 -21.20 -15.46
C LYS A 63 10.29 -20.82 -16.94
N ARG A 64 9.28 -21.35 -17.66
CA ARG A 64 9.05 -20.98 -19.07
C ARG A 64 8.69 -19.51 -19.22
N LEU A 65 7.74 -19.04 -18.41
CA LEU A 65 7.26 -17.66 -18.45
C LEU A 65 8.38 -16.65 -18.13
N LEU A 66 9.30 -17.03 -17.24
CA LEU A 66 10.42 -16.20 -16.85
C LEU A 66 11.44 -16.03 -17.98
N GLU A 67 11.69 -17.10 -18.75
CA GLU A 67 12.53 -17.04 -19.94
C GLU A 67 11.91 -16.12 -21.01
N GLU A 68 10.60 -16.19 -21.21
CA GLU A 68 9.86 -15.30 -22.13
C GLU A 68 9.88 -13.83 -21.67
N SER A 69 9.92 -13.61 -20.35
CA SER A 69 9.95 -12.28 -19.73
C SER A 69 11.35 -11.67 -19.66
N LYS A 70 12.40 -12.40 -20.03
CA LYS A 70 13.79 -11.98 -19.89
C LYS A 70 14.12 -10.75 -20.75
N THR A 71 14.94 -9.87 -20.19
CA THR A 71 15.45 -8.65 -20.81
C THR A 71 16.95 -8.55 -20.58
N GLU A 72 17.71 -8.35 -21.65
CA GLU A 72 19.15 -8.15 -21.54
C GLU A 72 19.46 -6.75 -21.02
N TYR A 73 19.98 -6.67 -19.80
CA TYR A 73 20.43 -5.43 -19.19
C TYR A 73 21.95 -5.33 -19.22
N SER A 74 22.45 -4.16 -19.64
CA SER A 74 23.89 -3.87 -19.56
C SER A 74 24.33 -3.68 -18.10
N LYS A 75 25.64 -3.79 -17.84
CA LYS A 75 26.23 -3.53 -16.51
C LYS A 75 25.79 -2.19 -15.91
N LYS A 76 25.71 -1.13 -16.73
CA LYS A 76 25.27 0.20 -16.30
C LYS A 76 23.82 0.22 -15.80
N HIS A 77 22.96 -0.66 -16.29
CA HIS A 77 21.59 -0.82 -15.77
C HIS A 77 21.61 -1.48 -14.40
N TYR A 78 22.35 -2.58 -14.23
CA TYR A 78 22.50 -3.22 -12.91
C TYR A 78 23.10 -2.28 -11.85
N GLU A 79 24.09 -1.45 -12.20
CA GLU A 79 24.63 -0.41 -11.31
C GLU A 79 23.54 0.59 -10.84
N ARG A 80 22.58 0.93 -11.71
CA ARG A 80 21.44 1.78 -11.36
C ARG A 80 20.45 1.04 -10.46
N PHE A 81 20.16 -0.22 -10.75
CA PHE A 81 19.28 -1.04 -9.92
C PHE A 81 19.86 -1.24 -8.52
N GLU A 82 21.16 -1.56 -8.40
CA GLU A 82 21.84 -1.66 -7.11
C GLU A 82 21.73 -0.37 -6.30
N LYS A 83 21.93 0.79 -6.93
CA LYS A 83 21.80 2.08 -6.25
C LYS A 83 20.37 2.31 -5.73
N ALA A 84 19.36 1.95 -6.52
CA ALA A 84 17.95 2.05 -6.12
C ALA A 84 17.65 1.09 -4.95
N ILE A 85 18.02 -0.18 -5.09
CA ILE A 85 17.83 -1.24 -4.08
C ILE A 85 18.51 -0.89 -2.76
N LYS A 86 19.78 -0.46 -2.77
CA LYS A 86 20.48 0.00 -1.56
C LYS A 86 19.83 1.22 -0.92
N SER A 87 19.15 2.06 -1.70
CA SER A 87 18.41 3.20 -1.15
C SER A 87 17.11 2.75 -0.49
N VAL A 88 16.38 1.81 -1.10
CA VAL A 88 15.19 1.19 -0.50
C VAL A 88 15.56 0.41 0.76
N GLN A 89 16.63 -0.40 0.73
CA GLN A 89 17.13 -1.15 1.89
C GLN A 89 17.36 -0.25 3.11
N ARG A 90 18.00 0.91 2.93
CA ARG A 90 18.22 1.88 4.01
C ARG A 90 16.92 2.49 4.53
N LEU A 91 15.97 2.78 3.65
CA LEU A 91 14.68 3.38 4.01
C LEU A 91 13.74 2.39 4.71
N GLU A 92 13.82 1.12 4.35
CA GLU A 92 13.02 0.03 4.92
C GLU A 92 13.71 -0.67 6.11
N GLU A 93 14.89 -0.20 6.52
CA GLU A 93 15.68 -0.75 7.64
C GLU A 93 15.92 -2.27 7.51
N VAL A 94 16.27 -2.71 6.29
CA VAL A 94 16.49 -4.14 6.00
C VAL A 94 17.95 -4.53 6.26
N ASP A 95 18.15 -5.46 7.19
CA ASP A 95 19.47 -5.85 7.73
C ASP A 95 20.11 -7.06 7.02
N CYS A 96 19.75 -7.31 5.76
CA CYS A 96 20.29 -8.42 4.98
C CYS A 96 21.09 -7.93 3.76
N GLU A 97 21.92 -8.79 3.21
CA GLU A 97 22.75 -8.43 2.07
C GLU A 97 21.94 -8.40 0.77
N VAL A 98 21.78 -7.21 0.17
CA VAL A 98 20.99 -7.03 -1.07
C VAL A 98 21.81 -7.07 -2.37
N THR A 99 23.12 -7.33 -2.30
CA THR A 99 24.01 -7.50 -3.47
C THR A 99 24.91 -8.73 -3.30
N PRO A 100 25.50 -9.33 -4.36
CA PRO A 100 25.31 -9.02 -5.78
C PRO A 100 23.87 -9.26 -6.22
N LEU A 101 23.44 -8.58 -7.28
CA LEU A 101 22.10 -8.79 -7.82
C LEU A 101 22.03 -10.10 -8.62
N TYR A 102 20.89 -10.78 -8.55
CA TYR A 102 20.53 -11.85 -9.48
C TYR A 102 20.14 -11.26 -10.84
N GLU A 103 20.39 -12.03 -11.88
CA GLU A 103 20.13 -11.62 -13.25
C GLU A 103 18.62 -11.63 -13.56
N ASP A 104 18.19 -10.74 -14.44
CA ASP A 104 16.85 -10.77 -15.01
C ASP A 104 16.60 -12.11 -15.71
N GLY A 105 15.43 -12.70 -15.45
CA GLY A 105 15.08 -14.05 -15.91
C GLY A 105 15.57 -15.17 -14.98
N GLN A 106 16.23 -14.88 -13.86
CA GLN A 106 16.70 -15.90 -12.92
C GLN A 106 15.58 -16.37 -11.98
N LEU A 107 15.49 -17.69 -11.77
CA LEU A 107 14.60 -18.32 -10.79
C LEU A 107 15.41 -18.88 -9.63
N ILE A 108 15.09 -18.46 -8.41
CA ILE A 108 15.63 -19.04 -7.18
C ILE A 108 14.51 -19.77 -6.45
N ILE A 109 14.76 -21.03 -6.07
CA ILE A 109 13.80 -21.87 -5.36
C ILE A 109 14.38 -22.24 -4.00
N GLU A 110 13.66 -21.89 -2.93
CA GLU A 110 14.07 -22.15 -1.56
C GLU A 110 13.05 -23.07 -0.88
N ALA A 111 13.57 -24.12 -0.22
CA ALA A 111 12.81 -24.95 0.71
C ALA A 111 12.94 -24.37 2.12
N ASN A 112 11.86 -24.38 2.91
CA ASN A 112 11.79 -23.73 4.21
C ASN A 112 12.13 -22.23 4.23
N GLY A 113 11.89 -21.52 3.11
CA GLY A 113 12.02 -20.06 3.06
C GLY A 113 10.99 -19.38 3.97
N PHE A 114 11.41 -18.37 4.72
CA PHE A 114 10.51 -17.49 5.46
C PHE A 114 10.13 -16.29 4.59
N LEU A 115 8.94 -15.72 4.85
CA LEU A 115 8.57 -14.41 4.35
C LEU A 115 9.60 -13.38 4.87
N GLU A 116 10.07 -12.54 3.96
CA GLU A 116 11.27 -11.67 3.99
C GLU A 116 11.88 -11.25 5.35
N GLU A 117 13.21 -11.08 5.34
CA GLU A 117 14.03 -10.52 6.44
C GLU A 117 13.90 -8.98 6.58
N ARG A 118 12.67 -8.46 6.54
CA ARG A 118 12.38 -7.04 6.78
C ARG A 118 11.96 -6.81 8.23
N LYS A 119 11.98 -5.55 8.68
CA LYS A 119 11.38 -5.15 9.96
C LYS A 119 9.90 -5.53 9.98
N ARG A 120 9.59 -6.64 10.64
CA ARG A 120 8.24 -7.23 10.64
C ARG A 120 7.30 -6.37 11.47
N LEU A 121 6.07 -6.20 11.00
CA LEU A 121 5.01 -5.54 11.78
C LEU A 121 4.14 -6.57 12.54
N SER A 122 4.22 -7.85 12.21
CA SER A 122 3.45 -8.91 12.85
C SER A 122 4.19 -10.24 12.82
N SER A 123 3.66 -11.23 13.54
CA SER A 123 4.07 -12.63 13.42
C SER A 123 3.96 -13.15 11.98
N ASP A 124 4.72 -14.21 11.67
CA ASP A 124 4.72 -14.85 10.34
C ASP A 124 3.36 -15.46 10.00
N ARG A 125 2.67 -15.98 11.02
CA ARG A 125 1.32 -16.54 10.90
C ARG A 125 0.32 -15.46 10.46
N VAL A 126 0.35 -14.30 11.10
CA VAL A 126 -0.52 -13.16 10.78
C VAL A 126 -0.19 -12.61 9.40
N ASN A 127 1.11 -12.44 9.10
CA ASN A 127 1.55 -11.94 7.81
C ASN A 127 1.10 -12.87 6.67
N LEU A 128 1.38 -14.17 6.77
CA LEU A 128 0.97 -15.16 5.77
C LEU A 128 -0.55 -15.19 5.56
N ALA A 129 -1.34 -15.09 6.64
CA ALA A 129 -2.80 -15.05 6.52
C ALA A 129 -3.27 -13.81 5.72
N ILE A 130 -2.67 -12.65 5.96
CA ILE A 130 -2.97 -11.42 5.21
C ILE A 130 -2.51 -11.54 3.75
N GLU A 131 -1.33 -12.10 3.48
CA GLU A 131 -0.81 -12.30 2.13
C GLU A 131 -1.68 -13.24 1.28
N ARG A 132 -2.24 -14.29 1.90
CA ARG A 132 -3.23 -15.17 1.26
C ARG A 132 -4.51 -14.42 0.90
N LEU A 133 -5.01 -13.57 1.81
CA LEU A 133 -6.19 -12.76 1.53
C LEU A 133 -5.94 -11.74 0.40
N LYS A 134 -4.77 -11.10 0.38
CA LYS A 134 -4.38 -10.20 -0.72
C LYS A 134 -4.30 -10.94 -2.06
N THR A 135 -3.67 -12.11 -2.08
CA THR A 135 -3.54 -12.92 -3.30
C THR A 135 -4.91 -13.36 -3.81
N LYS A 136 -5.78 -13.85 -2.91
CA LYS A 136 -7.17 -14.19 -3.24
C LYS A 136 -7.93 -12.99 -3.81
N PHE A 137 -7.77 -11.81 -3.21
CA PHE A 137 -8.37 -10.58 -3.72
C PHE A 137 -7.90 -10.28 -5.14
N ILE A 138 -6.59 -10.24 -5.40
CA ILE A 138 -6.02 -9.95 -6.72
C ILE A 138 -6.52 -10.97 -7.75
N CYS A 139 -6.46 -12.26 -7.42
CA CYS A 139 -6.99 -13.33 -8.27
C CYS A 139 -8.46 -13.13 -8.65
N SER A 140 -9.27 -12.54 -7.75
CA SER A 140 -10.69 -12.30 -7.99
C SER A 140 -11.00 -11.06 -8.83
N VAL A 141 -10.05 -10.12 -8.97
CA VAL A 141 -10.27 -8.84 -9.66
C VAL A 141 -9.38 -8.63 -10.89
N ASP A 142 -8.31 -9.41 -11.07
CA ASP A 142 -7.27 -9.18 -12.10
C ASP A 142 -7.84 -8.93 -13.50
N GLU A 143 -8.74 -9.80 -13.98
CA GLU A 143 -9.36 -9.66 -15.31
C GLU A 143 -10.07 -8.31 -15.47
N LYS A 144 -10.87 -7.92 -14.47
CA LYS A 144 -11.60 -6.64 -14.53
C LYS A 144 -10.68 -5.45 -14.30
N TRP A 145 -9.70 -5.59 -13.41
CA TRP A 145 -8.72 -4.57 -13.07
C TRP A 145 -7.85 -4.18 -14.27
N CYS A 146 -7.42 -5.17 -15.06
CA CYS A 146 -6.61 -4.97 -16.25
C CYS A 146 -7.34 -4.22 -17.38
N GLN A 147 -8.69 -4.23 -17.37
CA GLN A 147 -9.50 -3.46 -18.33
C GLN A 147 -9.64 -1.99 -17.97
N LEU A 148 -9.33 -1.59 -16.72
CA LEU A 148 -9.49 -0.22 -16.26
C LEU A 148 -8.34 0.67 -16.75
N ASN A 149 -8.69 1.88 -17.16
CA ASN A 149 -7.73 2.96 -17.40
C ASN A 149 -7.17 3.53 -16.07
N GLU A 150 -6.27 4.51 -16.15
CA GLU A 150 -5.60 5.06 -14.96
C GLU A 150 -6.59 5.78 -14.03
N GLU A 151 -7.47 6.59 -14.59
CA GLU A 151 -8.49 7.37 -13.87
C GLU A 151 -9.48 6.47 -13.14
N GLU A 152 -9.96 5.41 -13.81
CA GLU A 152 -10.85 4.39 -13.25
C GLU A 152 -10.17 3.65 -12.08
N LYS A 153 -8.90 3.25 -12.23
CA LYS A 153 -8.12 2.64 -11.14
C LYS A 153 -7.98 3.58 -9.95
N ASN A 154 -7.71 4.86 -10.19
CA ASN A 154 -7.61 5.87 -9.13
C ASN A 154 -8.94 6.00 -8.35
N ILE A 155 -10.06 6.02 -9.07
CA ILE A 155 -11.41 6.10 -8.48
C ILE A 155 -11.73 4.84 -7.68
N GLU A 156 -11.49 3.63 -8.21
CA GLU A 156 -11.75 2.38 -7.48
C GLU A 156 -10.92 2.27 -6.19
N LEU A 157 -9.65 2.70 -6.22
CA LEU A 157 -8.81 2.71 -5.01
C LEU A 157 -9.20 3.81 -4.03
N THR A 158 -9.77 4.92 -4.51
CA THR A 158 -10.35 5.93 -3.63
C THR A 158 -11.54 5.36 -2.86
N LYS A 159 -12.41 4.57 -3.52
CA LYS A 159 -13.53 3.86 -2.87
C LYS A 159 -13.03 2.88 -1.80
N MET A 160 -11.93 2.16 -2.04
CA MET A 160 -11.29 1.30 -1.04
C MET A 160 -10.91 2.08 0.24
N PHE A 161 -10.33 3.27 0.09
CA PHE A 161 -9.97 4.11 1.21
C PHE A 161 -11.19 4.75 1.90
N PHE A 162 -12.29 4.97 1.18
CA PHE A 162 -13.57 5.35 1.80
C PHE A 162 -14.11 4.25 2.72
N ILE A 163 -14.10 2.98 2.29
CA ILE A 163 -14.49 1.83 3.13
C ILE A 163 -13.70 1.85 4.44
N THR A 164 -12.36 1.95 4.33
CA THR A 164 -11.48 1.88 5.49
C THR A 164 -11.63 3.11 6.40
N SER A 165 -11.75 4.30 5.81
CA SER A 165 -11.97 5.55 6.56
C SER A 165 -13.32 5.54 7.29
N ALA A 166 -14.35 4.92 6.71
CA ALA A 166 -15.66 4.77 7.34
C ALA A 166 -15.66 3.83 8.56
N LEU A 167 -14.61 3.00 8.74
CA LEU A 167 -14.43 2.20 9.95
C LEU A 167 -14.06 3.04 11.19
N ASN A 168 -13.64 4.29 11.00
CA ASN A 168 -13.39 5.19 12.12
C ASN A 168 -14.69 5.43 12.91
N PRO A 169 -14.67 5.47 14.25
CA PRO A 169 -15.87 5.72 15.06
C PRO A 169 -16.61 7.03 14.73
N ASN A 170 -15.91 8.02 14.20
CA ASN A 170 -16.50 9.29 13.75
C ASN A 170 -16.74 9.31 12.22
N GLY A 171 -16.75 8.13 11.59
CA GLY A 171 -17.00 7.93 10.17
C GLY A 171 -15.91 8.47 9.25
N ILE A 172 -16.21 8.44 7.95
CA ILE A 172 -15.31 8.89 6.88
C ILE A 172 -14.85 10.34 7.05
N ARG A 173 -15.71 11.18 7.64
CA ARG A 173 -15.45 12.60 7.91
C ARG A 173 -14.20 12.82 8.75
N VAL A 174 -13.85 11.90 9.65
CA VAL A 174 -12.60 11.97 10.44
C VAL A 174 -11.59 10.93 9.97
N GLY A 175 -12.05 9.75 9.55
CA GLY A 175 -11.17 8.66 9.15
C GLY A 175 -10.22 8.99 8.00
N TYR A 176 -10.56 9.95 7.13
CA TYR A 176 -9.69 10.35 6.02
C TYR A 176 -8.41 11.09 6.46
N LEU A 177 -8.34 11.60 7.70
CA LEU A 177 -7.24 12.44 8.17
C LEU A 177 -5.87 11.72 8.09
N SER A 178 -5.84 10.39 8.23
CA SER A 178 -4.58 9.64 8.08
C SER A 178 -4.05 9.70 6.64
N LEU A 179 -4.95 9.71 5.65
CA LEU A 179 -4.64 9.80 4.23
C LEU A 179 -4.22 11.23 3.88
N ARG A 180 -4.89 12.22 4.47
CA ARG A 180 -4.46 13.63 4.37
C ARG A 180 -3.07 13.83 4.98
N SER A 181 -2.78 13.25 6.15
CA SER A 181 -1.45 13.25 6.77
C SER A 181 -0.41 12.67 5.82
N ASN A 182 -0.67 11.51 5.21
CA ASN A 182 0.27 10.88 4.28
C ASN A 182 0.54 11.75 3.04
N TYR A 183 -0.51 12.34 2.47
CA TYR A 183 -0.42 13.21 1.31
C TYR A 183 0.41 14.46 1.60
N GLU A 184 0.12 15.17 2.70
CA GLU A 184 0.87 16.38 3.08
C GLU A 184 2.32 16.08 3.44
N TYR A 185 2.57 14.91 4.04
CA TYR A 185 3.92 14.44 4.32
C TYR A 185 4.72 14.25 3.02
N PHE A 186 4.12 13.57 2.05
CA PHE A 186 4.78 13.33 0.77
C PHE A 186 5.00 14.63 -0.02
N LYS A 187 4.03 15.55 -0.04
CA LYS A 187 4.19 16.89 -0.63
C LYS A 187 5.40 17.61 -0.03
N GLN A 188 5.54 17.57 1.29
CA GLN A 188 6.66 18.19 1.97
C GLN A 188 8.00 17.56 1.56
N GLN A 189 8.08 16.24 1.42
CA GLN A 189 9.28 15.57 0.89
C GLN A 189 9.62 16.00 -0.54
N LEU A 190 8.61 16.23 -1.39
CA LEU A 190 8.85 16.71 -2.74
C LEU A 190 9.42 18.13 -2.76
N LEU A 191 8.98 18.99 -1.84
CA LEU A 191 9.50 20.36 -1.72
C LEU A 191 10.98 20.41 -1.33
N GLU A 192 11.51 19.36 -0.71
CA GLU A 192 12.92 19.24 -0.33
C GLU A 192 13.84 18.80 -1.48
N ILE A 193 13.29 18.43 -2.64
CA ILE A 193 14.10 18.05 -3.80
C ILE A 193 14.83 19.28 -4.35
N ASN A 194 16.15 19.16 -4.51
CA ASN A 194 16.98 20.25 -5.04
C ASN A 194 16.71 20.57 -6.52
N ASN A 195 16.32 19.57 -7.31
CA ASN A 195 16.00 19.76 -8.73
C ASN A 195 14.59 20.35 -8.90
N GLN A 196 14.51 21.64 -9.24
CA GLN A 196 13.25 22.36 -9.41
C GLN A 196 12.35 21.74 -10.49
N GLN A 197 12.90 21.35 -11.65
CA GLN A 197 12.12 20.74 -12.73
C GLN A 197 11.49 19.40 -12.30
N ALA A 198 12.24 18.57 -11.56
CA ALA A 198 11.73 17.31 -11.04
C ALA A 198 10.63 17.54 -9.98
N LYS A 199 10.85 18.51 -9.08
CA LYS A 199 9.89 18.94 -8.07
C LYS A 199 8.57 19.38 -8.69
N ASP A 200 8.60 20.31 -9.65
CA ASP A 200 7.40 20.84 -10.31
C ASP A 200 6.66 19.74 -11.08
N LYS A 201 7.40 18.86 -11.76
CA LYS A 201 6.83 17.69 -12.45
C LYS A 201 6.06 16.78 -11.48
N TRP A 202 6.66 16.41 -10.36
CA TRP A 202 6.05 15.44 -9.43
C TRP A 202 4.93 16.05 -8.60
N LEU A 203 5.05 17.32 -8.18
CA LEU A 203 3.95 18.06 -7.55
C LEU A 203 2.78 18.20 -8.52
N GLY A 204 3.03 18.63 -9.76
CA GLY A 204 2.01 18.75 -10.79
C GLY A 204 1.30 17.42 -11.05
N PHE A 205 2.02 16.30 -11.07
CA PHE A 205 1.43 14.97 -11.23
C PHE A 205 0.47 14.62 -10.07
N ILE A 206 0.88 14.79 -8.80
CA ILE A 206 0.04 14.40 -7.66
C ILE A 206 -1.12 15.37 -7.41
N GLU A 207 -1.04 16.61 -7.90
CA GLU A 207 -2.10 17.62 -7.79
C GLU A 207 -3.05 17.61 -9.00
N TYR A 208 -2.63 17.07 -10.15
CA TYR A 208 -3.46 16.99 -11.35
C TYR A 208 -4.68 16.07 -11.12
N ARG A 209 -5.84 16.55 -11.58
CA ARG A 209 -7.11 15.81 -11.60
C ARG A 209 -7.69 15.78 -13.02
N SER A 210 -8.03 14.60 -13.52
CA SER A 210 -8.81 14.44 -14.74
C SER A 210 -10.24 14.99 -14.56
N GLU A 211 -11.04 15.04 -15.63
CA GLU A 211 -12.43 15.47 -15.49
C GLU A 211 -13.25 14.44 -14.71
N GLU A 212 -13.04 13.15 -14.96
CA GLU A 212 -13.65 12.04 -14.24
C GLU A 212 -13.33 12.11 -12.73
N GLU A 213 -12.07 12.36 -12.39
CA GLU A 213 -11.64 12.52 -10.99
C GLU A 213 -12.27 13.77 -10.34
N LYS A 214 -12.40 14.89 -11.06
CA LYS A 214 -13.09 16.09 -10.55
C LYS A 214 -14.58 15.85 -10.32
N GLN A 215 -15.25 15.12 -11.20
CA GLN A 215 -16.64 14.70 -11.00
C GLN A 215 -16.76 13.77 -9.80
N PHE A 216 -15.80 12.86 -9.64
CA PHE A 216 -15.75 11.99 -8.46
C PHE A 216 -15.51 12.76 -7.16
N ILE A 217 -14.68 13.82 -7.13
CA ILE A 217 -14.51 14.68 -5.95
C ILE A 217 -15.85 15.29 -5.51
N LYS A 218 -16.69 15.72 -6.45
CA LYS A 218 -17.98 16.37 -6.16
C LYS A 218 -19.04 15.41 -5.62
N HIS A 219 -19.07 14.17 -6.12
CA HIS A 219 -20.21 13.26 -5.89
C HIS A 219 -19.82 11.91 -5.28
N GLY A 220 -18.53 11.56 -5.26
CA GLY A 220 -18.05 10.23 -4.91
C GLY A 220 -18.36 9.82 -3.47
N VAL A 221 -18.25 10.74 -2.51
CA VAL A 221 -18.60 10.45 -1.11
C VAL A 221 -20.10 10.26 -0.95
N ASP A 222 -20.93 11.06 -1.63
CA ASP A 222 -22.39 10.90 -1.60
C ASP A 222 -22.82 9.54 -2.14
N ARG A 223 -22.30 9.19 -3.33
CA ARG A 223 -22.54 7.90 -3.95
C ARG A 223 -22.09 6.75 -3.04
N PHE A 224 -20.92 6.87 -2.43
CA PHE A 224 -20.42 5.88 -1.46
C PHE A 224 -21.35 5.71 -0.25
N LEU A 225 -21.79 6.81 0.36
CA LEU A 225 -22.70 6.77 1.51
C LEU A 225 -24.08 6.21 1.15
N ASN A 226 -24.55 6.46 -0.08
CA ASN A 226 -25.80 5.93 -0.63
C ASN A 226 -25.66 4.51 -1.21
N LYS A 227 -24.45 3.91 -1.17
CA LYS A 227 -24.14 2.58 -1.72
C LYS A 227 -24.33 2.47 -3.24
N GLU A 228 -24.05 3.55 -3.96
CA GLU A 228 -24.11 3.62 -5.42
C GLU A 228 -22.71 3.44 -6.02
N PHE A 229 -22.47 2.30 -6.69
CA PHE A 229 -21.13 1.94 -7.19
C PHE A 229 -21.15 1.61 -8.69
N ASP A 230 -20.20 2.16 -9.45
CA ASP A 230 -20.02 1.86 -10.88
C ASP A 230 -19.55 0.42 -11.15
N SER A 231 -18.66 -0.09 -10.29
CA SER A 231 -18.14 -1.47 -10.33
C SER A 231 -18.47 -2.19 -9.03
N GLU A 232 -19.61 -2.89 -9.02
CA GLU A 232 -20.04 -3.66 -7.85
C GLU A 232 -19.07 -4.80 -7.52
N LEU A 233 -18.42 -5.40 -8.53
CA LEU A 233 -17.48 -6.50 -8.33
C LEU A 233 -16.22 -6.05 -7.56
N ILE A 234 -15.50 -5.04 -8.05
CA ILE A 234 -14.24 -4.61 -7.42
C ILE A 234 -14.52 -4.08 -6.01
N PHE A 235 -15.57 -3.27 -5.87
CA PHE A 235 -15.98 -2.74 -4.58
C PHE A 235 -16.33 -3.85 -3.58
N SER A 236 -17.15 -4.83 -3.98
CA SER A 236 -17.53 -5.94 -3.10
C SER A 236 -16.32 -6.77 -2.67
N LYS A 237 -15.39 -7.08 -3.59
CA LYS A 237 -14.16 -7.82 -3.27
C LYS A 237 -13.20 -7.04 -2.36
N LEU A 238 -13.09 -5.73 -2.52
CA LEU A 238 -12.34 -4.89 -1.60
C LEU A 238 -12.94 -4.90 -0.20
N LYS A 239 -14.27 -4.79 -0.12
CA LYS A 239 -14.98 -4.86 1.15
C LYS A 239 -14.79 -6.22 1.83
N GLU A 240 -14.92 -7.32 1.08
CA GLU A 240 -14.64 -8.68 1.56
C GLU A 240 -13.22 -8.81 2.13
N LEU A 241 -12.21 -8.27 1.41
CA LEU A 241 -10.82 -8.25 1.88
C LEU A 241 -10.69 -7.50 3.22
N ILE A 242 -11.22 -6.28 3.31
CA ILE A 242 -11.13 -5.45 4.52
C ILE A 242 -11.86 -6.12 5.70
N ASP A 243 -13.06 -6.65 5.47
CA ASP A 243 -13.87 -7.35 6.47
C ASP A 243 -13.18 -8.64 6.96
N ALA A 244 -12.39 -9.31 6.12
CA ALA A 244 -11.61 -10.49 6.49
C ALA A 244 -10.30 -10.14 7.22
N VAL A 245 -9.60 -9.07 6.80
CA VAL A 245 -8.33 -8.63 7.40
C VAL A 245 -8.54 -8.05 8.80
N ARG A 246 -9.58 -7.23 8.99
CA ARG A 246 -9.86 -6.55 10.26
C ARG A 246 -9.90 -7.48 11.49
N PRO A 247 -10.66 -8.59 11.52
CA PRO A 247 -10.70 -9.48 12.67
C PRO A 247 -9.36 -10.19 12.92
N ILE A 248 -8.60 -10.52 11.88
CA ILE A 248 -7.25 -11.11 12.01
C ILE A 248 -6.33 -10.15 12.76
N ILE A 249 -6.29 -8.89 12.34
CA ILE A 249 -5.43 -7.86 12.94
C ILE A 249 -5.90 -7.51 14.36
N SER A 250 -7.22 -7.38 14.57
CA SER A 250 -7.76 -7.13 15.91
C SER A 250 -7.41 -8.25 16.87
N LYS A 251 -7.49 -9.51 16.45
CA LYS A 251 -7.10 -10.66 17.26
C LYS A 251 -5.60 -10.71 17.50
N ALA A 252 -4.78 -10.45 16.47
CA ALA A 252 -3.34 -10.38 16.60
C ALA A 252 -2.88 -9.29 17.59
N PHE A 253 -3.61 -8.17 17.66
CA PHE A 253 -3.38 -7.14 18.67
C PHE A 253 -3.60 -7.69 20.08
N ASP A 254 -4.73 -8.36 20.31
CA ASP A 254 -5.08 -8.93 21.63
C ASP A 254 -4.13 -10.05 22.05
N GLU A 255 -3.59 -10.80 21.09
CA GLU A 255 -2.64 -11.91 21.31
C GLU A 255 -1.17 -11.45 21.40
N GLY A 256 -0.88 -10.15 21.21
CA GLY A 256 0.49 -9.63 21.23
C GLY A 256 1.33 -10.02 20.01
N GLU A 257 0.68 -10.44 18.92
CA GLU A 257 1.34 -10.83 17.66
C GLU A 257 1.61 -9.64 16.73
N LEU A 258 1.24 -8.41 17.13
CA LEU A 258 1.59 -7.18 16.45
C LEU A 258 2.81 -6.52 17.12
N TYR A 259 3.84 -6.27 16.32
CA TYR A 259 5.08 -5.65 16.79
C TYR A 259 4.95 -4.12 16.75
N ILE A 260 4.17 -3.56 17.67
CA ILE A 260 3.84 -2.12 17.72
C ILE A 260 5.09 -1.24 17.78
N ASN A 261 6.14 -1.68 18.50
CA ASN A 261 7.42 -0.98 18.60
C ASN A 261 8.15 -0.86 17.25
N ASN A 262 7.79 -1.69 16.27
CA ASN A 262 8.35 -1.60 14.93
C ASN A 262 7.60 -0.59 14.05
N MET A 263 6.46 -0.06 14.50
CA MET A 263 5.72 0.97 13.81
C MET A 263 6.25 2.35 14.17
N TYR A 264 6.35 3.21 13.16
CA TYR A 264 6.51 4.64 13.37
C TYR A 264 5.25 5.26 13.99
N MET A 265 5.39 6.01 15.07
CA MET A 265 4.26 6.63 15.78
C MET A 265 4.20 8.15 15.59
N ALA A 266 3.15 8.78 16.14
CA ALA A 266 3.09 10.24 16.17
C ALA A 266 4.13 10.83 17.13
N ASP A 267 4.49 10.10 18.20
CA ASP A 267 5.43 10.56 19.23
C ASP A 267 6.86 10.75 18.70
N ASP A 268 7.30 9.85 17.82
CA ASP A 268 8.66 9.86 17.24
C ASP A 268 8.76 10.70 15.96
N PHE A 269 7.68 11.37 15.55
CA PHE A 269 7.59 11.95 14.22
C PHE A 269 8.61 13.08 14.02
N PHE A 270 8.74 13.98 15.00
CA PHE A 270 9.65 15.13 14.92
C PHE A 270 11.12 14.75 15.11
N ASP A 271 11.40 13.62 15.75
CA ASP A 271 12.76 13.07 15.84
C ASP A 271 13.26 12.60 14.47
N ARG A 272 12.34 12.08 13.65
CA ARG A 272 12.63 11.57 12.30
C ARG A 272 12.52 12.65 11.22
N HIS A 273 11.78 13.72 11.45
CA HIS A 273 11.46 14.73 10.43
C HIS A 273 11.69 16.15 10.91
N LYS A 274 12.73 16.78 10.36
CA LYS A 274 13.10 18.17 10.69
C LYS A 274 12.13 19.20 10.11
N ASN A 275 11.63 18.97 8.89
CA ASN A 275 10.73 19.89 8.19
C ASN A 275 9.33 19.32 8.10
N ALA A 276 8.60 19.35 9.21
CA ALA A 276 7.21 18.91 9.24
C ALA A 276 6.26 19.90 8.54
N HIS A 277 5.30 19.38 7.75
CA HIS A 277 4.19 20.18 7.22
C HIS A 277 3.29 20.70 8.35
N ASP A 278 2.57 21.80 8.11
CA ASP A 278 1.66 22.45 9.06
C ASP A 278 0.63 21.49 9.67
N PHE A 279 0.11 20.56 8.85
CA PHE A 279 -0.76 19.48 9.32
C PHE A 279 -0.15 18.72 10.51
N HIS A 280 1.09 18.26 10.37
CA HIS A 280 1.76 17.45 11.39
C HIS A 280 2.12 18.29 12.61
N LYS A 281 2.60 19.52 12.41
CA LYS A 281 2.84 20.47 13.50
C LYS A 281 1.59 20.69 14.33
N THR A 282 0.44 20.83 13.68
CA THR A 282 -0.85 21.07 14.33
C THR A 282 -1.33 19.83 15.10
N PHE A 283 -1.44 18.68 14.43
CA PHE A 283 -1.99 17.47 15.07
C PHE A 283 -1.04 16.83 16.09
N TYR A 284 0.27 16.78 15.82
CA TYR A 284 1.22 16.02 16.66
C TYR A 284 1.78 16.84 17.82
N SER A 285 1.54 18.15 17.86
CA SER A 285 1.79 18.95 19.07
C SER A 285 0.69 18.79 20.12
N ASN A 286 -0.49 18.29 19.74
CA ASN A 286 -1.59 18.05 20.66
C ASN A 286 -1.46 16.66 21.30
N LYS A 287 -1.00 16.63 22.56
CA LYS A 287 -0.79 15.38 23.32
C LYS A 287 -2.02 14.47 23.40
N LYS A 288 -3.23 15.03 23.43
CA LYS A 288 -4.46 14.23 23.45
C LYS A 288 -4.64 13.51 22.11
N PHE A 289 -4.42 14.19 20.99
CA PHE A 289 -4.46 13.53 19.69
C PHE A 289 -3.37 12.49 19.54
N VAL A 290 -2.15 12.78 19.99
CA VAL A 290 -1.06 11.80 20.01
C VAL A 290 -1.46 10.55 20.80
N SER A 291 -2.12 10.68 21.96
CA SER A 291 -2.58 9.50 22.71
C SER A 291 -3.57 8.61 21.94
N LEU A 292 -4.38 9.17 21.04
CA LEU A 292 -5.29 8.37 20.20
C LEU A 292 -4.53 7.44 19.24
N TYR A 293 -3.27 7.74 18.92
CA TYR A 293 -2.44 6.89 18.05
C TYR A 293 -2.08 5.55 18.69
N HIS A 294 -2.22 5.45 20.01
CA HIS A 294 -1.93 4.24 20.80
C HIS A 294 -3.17 3.40 21.09
N GLU A 295 -4.36 3.88 20.74
CA GLU A 295 -5.59 3.11 20.95
C GLU A 295 -5.67 1.93 19.98
N LYS A 296 -6.14 0.78 20.46
CA LYS A 296 -6.34 -0.44 19.66
C LYS A 296 -7.06 -0.16 18.34
N GLY A 297 -8.15 0.62 18.39
CA GLY A 297 -8.93 0.93 17.20
C GLY A 297 -8.11 1.64 16.12
N PHE A 298 -7.24 2.56 16.53
CA PHE A 298 -6.37 3.29 15.62
C PHE A 298 -5.20 2.44 15.12
N ILE A 299 -4.61 1.61 15.98
CA ILE A 299 -3.55 0.66 15.59
C ILE A 299 -4.09 -0.32 14.54
N VAL A 300 -5.23 -0.96 14.81
CA VAL A 300 -5.89 -1.86 13.84
C VAL A 300 -6.18 -1.15 12.53
N TYR A 301 -6.71 0.08 12.57
CA TYR A 301 -6.94 0.89 11.38
C TYR A 301 -5.65 1.14 10.58
N ARG A 302 -4.55 1.53 11.23
CA ARG A 302 -3.27 1.77 10.56
C ARG A 302 -2.70 0.52 9.91
N TYR A 303 -2.85 -0.63 10.55
CA TYR A 303 -2.45 -1.90 9.98
C TYR A 303 -3.26 -2.24 8.73
N ILE A 304 -4.58 -2.03 8.73
CA ILE A 304 -5.41 -2.21 7.53
C ILE A 304 -4.91 -1.27 6.41
N ILE A 305 -4.68 0.01 6.70
CA ILE A 305 -4.13 0.96 5.72
C ILE A 305 -2.78 0.50 5.18
N SER A 306 -1.87 -0.01 6.02
CA SER A 306 -0.60 -0.58 5.59
C SER A 306 -0.78 -1.81 4.69
N THR A 307 -1.73 -2.71 5.00
CA THR A 307 -2.09 -3.83 4.13
C THR A 307 -2.55 -3.33 2.76
N LEU A 308 -3.42 -2.31 2.72
CA LEU A 308 -3.90 -1.73 1.47
C LEU A 308 -2.78 -1.04 0.69
N TYR A 309 -1.83 -0.37 1.35
CA TYR A 309 -0.64 0.18 0.70
C TYR A 309 0.27 -0.91 0.13
N SER A 310 0.41 -2.05 0.82
CA SER A 310 1.18 -3.19 0.31
C SER A 310 0.51 -3.89 -0.89
N LEU A 311 -0.79 -3.70 -1.07
CA LEU A 311 -1.55 -4.20 -2.21
C LEU A 311 -1.31 -3.36 -3.48
N MET A 312 -1.03 -2.06 -3.33
CA MET A 312 -0.86 -1.13 -4.47
C MET A 312 0.16 -1.59 -5.52
N PRO A 313 1.38 -2.05 -5.16
CA PRO A 313 2.33 -2.53 -6.16
C PRO A 313 1.87 -3.78 -6.90
N LEU A 314 1.04 -4.62 -6.27
CA LEU A 314 0.40 -5.79 -6.87
C LEU A 314 -0.78 -5.42 -7.76
N LEU A 315 -1.32 -4.22 -7.62
CA LEU A 315 -2.32 -3.65 -8.53
C LEU A 315 -1.70 -2.71 -9.57
N HIS A 316 -0.36 -2.72 -9.70
CA HIS A 316 0.39 -1.90 -10.65
C HIS A 316 0.32 -0.41 -10.38
N ILE A 317 0.09 -0.03 -9.13
CA ILE A 317 0.00 1.36 -8.69
C ILE A 317 1.35 1.80 -8.16
N SER A 318 1.92 2.82 -8.78
CA SER A 318 3.20 3.38 -8.36
C SER A 318 3.08 4.13 -7.03
N PRO A 319 4.18 4.29 -6.27
CA PRO A 319 4.18 5.14 -5.07
C PRO A 319 3.70 6.57 -5.35
N LEU A 320 3.97 7.12 -6.52
CA LEU A 320 3.53 8.47 -6.90
C LEU A 320 2.02 8.52 -7.17
N GLN A 321 1.48 7.53 -7.88
CA GLN A 321 0.05 7.40 -8.12
C GLN A 321 -0.74 7.15 -6.83
N LYS A 322 -0.19 6.35 -5.90
CA LYS A 322 -0.75 6.20 -4.55
C LYS A 322 -0.97 7.56 -3.88
N GLN A 323 -0.02 8.49 -4.00
CA GLN A 323 -0.12 9.82 -3.37
C GLN A 323 -1.19 10.70 -4.03
N LYS A 324 -1.31 10.60 -5.36
CA LYS A 324 -2.44 11.19 -6.10
C LYS A 324 -3.78 10.65 -5.57
N ILE A 325 -3.90 9.33 -5.38
CA ILE A 325 -5.12 8.69 -4.85
C ILE A 325 -5.42 9.14 -3.42
N THR A 326 -4.42 9.21 -2.53
CA THR A 326 -4.66 9.70 -1.16
C THR A 326 -5.08 11.16 -1.12
N GLY A 327 -4.57 12.00 -2.03
CA GLY A 327 -5.03 13.37 -2.24
C GLY A 327 -6.48 13.41 -2.70
N LEU A 328 -6.84 12.57 -3.68
CA LEU A 328 -8.21 12.42 -4.19
C LEU A 328 -9.20 12.05 -3.08
N VAL A 329 -8.82 11.13 -2.17
CA VAL A 329 -9.65 10.80 -0.99
C VAL A 329 -9.91 12.03 -0.12
N ALA A 330 -8.85 12.77 0.22
CA ALA A 330 -8.95 13.92 1.10
C ALA A 330 -9.80 15.05 0.49
N GLU A 331 -9.57 15.37 -0.78
CA GLU A 331 -10.31 16.38 -1.52
C GLU A 331 -11.79 16.02 -1.68
N SER A 332 -12.10 14.73 -1.90
CA SER A 332 -13.48 14.27 -2.00
C SER A 332 -14.24 14.43 -0.68
N VAL A 333 -13.62 14.09 0.46
CA VAL A 333 -14.23 14.24 1.78
C VAL A 333 -14.36 15.72 2.15
N GLU A 334 -13.31 16.50 1.97
CA GLU A 334 -13.33 17.95 2.20
C GLU A 334 -14.39 18.66 1.34
N GLY A 335 -14.48 18.30 0.06
CA GLY A 335 -15.49 18.82 -0.86
C GLY A 335 -16.91 18.45 -0.46
N LYS A 336 -17.17 17.19 -0.08
CA LYS A 336 -18.50 16.73 0.35
C LYS A 336 -19.04 17.49 1.57
N TYR A 337 -18.18 17.75 2.54
CA TYR A 337 -18.57 18.41 3.79
C TYR A 337 -18.30 19.92 3.78
N ASN A 338 -17.80 20.47 2.67
CA ASN A 338 -17.39 21.86 2.52
C ASN A 338 -16.51 22.32 3.70
N MET A 339 -15.49 21.54 4.00
CA MET A 339 -14.60 21.72 5.15
C MET A 339 -13.15 21.44 4.75
N THR A 340 -12.23 21.82 5.61
CA THR A 340 -10.82 21.46 5.55
C THR A 340 -10.44 20.61 6.75
N TRP A 341 -9.27 19.97 6.71
CA TRP A 341 -8.72 19.29 7.89
C TRP A 341 -8.56 20.22 9.11
N ARG A 342 -8.41 21.54 8.91
CA ARG A 342 -8.28 22.52 10.01
C ARG A 342 -9.60 22.67 10.77
N ASP A 343 -10.72 22.67 10.07
CA ASP A 343 -12.05 22.75 10.68
C ASP A 343 -12.29 21.52 11.58
N ILE A 344 -11.89 20.33 11.11
CA ILE A 344 -11.98 19.10 11.89
C ILE A 344 -11.05 19.14 13.11
N TYR A 345 -9.82 19.64 12.94
CA TYR A 345 -8.92 19.82 14.07
C TYR A 345 -9.54 20.70 15.16
N GLN A 346 -10.17 21.82 14.78
CA GLN A 346 -10.84 22.72 15.72
C GLN A 346 -11.99 22.01 16.44
N GLU A 347 -12.88 21.34 15.70
CA GLU A 347 -14.00 20.60 16.28
C GLU A 347 -13.56 19.48 17.23
N MET A 348 -12.57 18.69 16.82
CA MET A 348 -12.00 17.64 17.67
C MET A 348 -11.34 18.25 18.89
N SER A 349 -10.64 19.38 18.75
CA SER A 349 -9.97 20.03 19.88
C SER A 349 -10.99 20.47 20.93
N VAL A 350 -12.14 21.02 20.51
CA VAL A 350 -13.26 21.34 21.40
C VAL A 350 -13.83 20.08 22.05
N LYS A 351 -14.12 19.03 21.26
CA LYS A 351 -14.70 17.77 21.74
C LYS A 351 -13.82 17.04 22.78
N TYR A 352 -12.51 17.06 22.57
CA TYR A 352 -11.54 16.43 23.48
C TYR A 352 -10.98 17.41 24.53
N GLY A 353 -11.55 18.61 24.66
CA GLY A 353 -11.29 19.57 25.74
C GLY A 353 -9.92 20.23 25.68
N GLY A 354 -9.44 20.62 24.51
CA GLY A 354 -8.27 21.49 24.33
C GLY A 354 -8.70 22.96 24.19
N GLU A 355 -7.96 23.87 24.84
CA GLU A 355 -8.10 25.31 24.58
C GLU A 355 -7.90 25.59 23.09
N VAL A 356 -8.77 26.42 22.51
CA VAL A 356 -8.66 26.88 21.13
C VAL A 356 -7.38 27.70 21.02
N VAL A 357 -6.35 27.15 20.38
CA VAL A 357 -5.16 27.93 20.02
C VAL A 357 -5.57 28.84 18.87
N ASN A 358 -5.95 30.07 19.19
CA ASN A 358 -6.18 31.14 18.23
C ASN A 358 -4.82 31.71 17.79
N GLY A 359 -4.55 31.73 16.49
CA GLY A 359 -3.49 32.53 15.87
C GLY A 359 -2.55 31.74 14.98
#